data_AF-A0A7D9L4R4-F1
#
_entry.id   AF-A0A7D9L4R4-F1
#
_cell.length_a   1.000
_cell.length_b   1.000
_cell.length_c   1.000
_cell.angle_alpha   90.00
_cell.angle_beta   90.00
_cell.angle_gamma   90.00
#
_symmetry.space_group_name_H-M   'P 1'
#
loop_
_entity.id
_entity.type
_entity.pdbx_description
1 polymer ?
#
loop_
_entity_poly.entity_id
_entity_poly.type
_entity_poly.pdbx_seq_one_letter_code
_entity_poly.pdbx_strand_id
1 'polypeptide(L)'
;MVDNVVSCSTVLQHFLGTGACSLAHFDGSGIPKALAAMVETLKEHAQNHREHRIEMYIVGGFLDSRNISEDVFMQILRGTYKLAVDIDLLCACVCQLNDTMLNGKHVPRIYGIGVVVSSGEVVPVQQFNCQIPDEILRHVALYSEQE
;
A
#
# COMPACT_ATOMS: atom_id res chain seq x y z
N MET A 1 -5.29 -0.34 -8.41
CA MET A 1 -5.42 -1.78 -8.12
C MET A 1 -4.03 -2.37 -7.97
N VAL A 2 -3.84 -3.38 -7.12
CA VAL A 2 -2.54 -4.04 -6.87
C VAL A 2 -2.76 -5.49 -6.45
N ASP A 3 -1.98 -6.44 -6.98
CA ASP A 3 -1.92 -7.84 -6.52
C ASP A 3 -0.47 -8.30 -6.27
N ASN A 4 -0.26 -9.61 -6.07
CA ASN A 4 1.03 -10.22 -5.74
C ASN A 4 1.67 -9.65 -4.47
N VAL A 5 0.84 -9.24 -3.50
CA VAL A 5 1.26 -8.72 -2.20
C VAL A 5 1.62 -9.90 -1.29
N VAL A 6 2.90 -10.28 -1.29
CA VAL A 6 3.43 -11.40 -0.48
C VAL A 6 4.11 -10.88 0.79
N SER A 7 5.41 -10.55 0.75
CA SER A 7 6.12 -9.93 1.88
C SER A 7 6.10 -8.39 1.84
N CYS A 8 5.58 -7.84 0.76
CA CYS A 8 5.34 -6.42 0.53
C CYS A 8 4.01 -5.97 1.14
N SER A 9 3.77 -4.66 1.22
CA SER A 9 2.55 -4.05 1.74
C SER A 9 1.99 -3.02 0.77
N THR A 10 0.68 -3.04 0.54
CA THR A 10 -0.02 -2.00 -0.20
C THR A 10 -0.55 -0.94 0.75
N VAL A 11 -0.34 0.32 0.40
CA VAL A 11 -0.87 1.48 1.13
C VAL A 11 -1.81 2.25 0.21
N LEU A 12 -3.02 2.50 0.71
CA LEU A 12 -3.95 3.48 0.14
C LEU A 12 -4.02 4.69 1.07
N GLN A 13 -3.97 5.88 0.49
CA GLN A 13 -4.34 7.13 1.15
C GLN A 13 -5.54 7.74 0.44
N HIS A 14 -6.58 8.08 1.20
CA HIS A 14 -7.81 8.68 0.70
C HIS A 14 -8.00 10.05 1.34
N PHE A 15 -8.11 11.07 0.49
CA PHE A 15 -8.31 12.45 0.92
C PHE A 15 -9.80 12.78 0.94
N LEU A 16 -10.39 12.83 2.13
CA LEU A 16 -11.84 12.97 2.32
C LEU A 16 -12.43 14.23 1.68
N GLY A 17 -11.68 15.35 1.70
CA GLY A 17 -12.18 16.62 1.19
C GLY A 17 -12.42 16.64 -0.32
N THR A 18 -11.75 15.77 -1.09
CA THR A 18 -11.79 15.74 -2.56
C THR A 18 -12.20 14.39 -3.15
N GLY A 19 -12.11 13.30 -2.37
CA GLY A 19 -12.20 11.93 -2.87
C GLY A 19 -10.92 11.47 -3.58
N ALA A 20 -9.85 12.27 -3.61
CA ALA A 20 -8.60 11.88 -4.24
C ALA A 20 -7.97 10.70 -3.50
N CYS A 21 -7.49 9.71 -4.26
CA CYS A 21 -6.86 8.51 -3.72
C CYS A 21 -5.44 8.36 -4.29
N SER A 22 -4.48 7.97 -3.46
CA SER A 22 -3.17 7.50 -3.89
C SER A 22 -2.95 6.06 -3.42
N LEU A 23 -2.35 5.23 -4.26
CA LEU A 23 -2.17 3.80 -4.01
C LEU A 23 -0.74 3.41 -4.37
N ALA A 24 -0.03 2.78 -3.44
CA ALA A 24 1.35 2.34 -3.64
C ALA A 24 1.57 0.91 -3.13
N HIS A 25 2.45 0.19 -3.81
CA HIS A 25 2.93 -1.13 -3.42
C HIS A 25 4.37 -0.99 -2.89
N PHE A 26 4.58 -1.28 -1.61
CA PHE A 26 5.88 -1.13 -0.95
C PHE A 26 6.54 -2.48 -0.69
N ASP A 27 7.77 -2.63 -1.17
CA ASP A 27 8.57 -3.86 -1.07
C ASP A 27 9.73 -3.76 -0.06
N GLY A 28 9.95 -2.58 0.52
CA GLY A 28 11.07 -2.30 1.43
C GLY A 28 12.03 -1.21 0.94
N SER A 29 11.94 -0.81 -0.34
CA SER A 29 12.79 0.25 -0.90
C SER A 29 12.11 1.61 -0.89
N GLY A 30 12.86 2.67 -0.55
CA GLY A 30 12.44 4.07 -0.72
C GLY A 30 11.18 4.52 0.05
N ILE A 31 10.67 3.71 0.99
CA ILE A 31 9.35 3.88 1.62
C ILE A 31 9.11 5.31 2.15
N PRO A 32 10.00 5.92 2.96
CA PRO A 32 9.74 7.25 3.51
C PRO A 32 9.60 8.34 2.43
N LYS A 33 10.43 8.28 1.38
CA LYS A 33 10.41 9.25 0.27
C LYS A 33 9.12 9.11 -0.54
N ALA A 34 8.72 7.87 -0.83
CA ALA A 34 7.51 7.59 -1.58
C ALA A 34 6.24 7.97 -0.80
N LEU A 35 6.17 7.71 0.51
CA LEU A 35 5.07 8.16 1.36
C LEU A 35 4.93 9.69 1.39
N ALA A 36 6.05 10.42 1.46
CA ALA A 36 6.04 11.88 1.38
C ALA A 36 5.50 12.37 0.02
N ALA A 37 5.98 11.77 -1.08
CA ALA A 37 5.53 12.11 -2.42
C ALA A 37 4.03 11.83 -2.63
N MET A 38 3.50 10.74 -2.07
CA MET A 38 2.06 10.44 -2.08
C MET A 38 1.25 11.55 -1.40
N VAL A 39 1.66 12.01 -0.22
CA VAL A 39 0.97 13.08 0.51
C VAL A 39 1.09 14.42 -0.21
N GLU A 40 2.27 14.76 -0.75
CA GLU A 40 2.46 15.98 -1.54
C GLU A 40 1.52 16.00 -2.76
N THR A 41 1.46 14.89 -3.49
CA THR A 41 0.56 14.75 -4.65
C THR A 41 -0.90 14.94 -4.25
N LEU A 42 -1.34 14.33 -3.15
CA LEU A 42 -2.72 14.51 -2.65
C LEU A 42 -3.01 15.97 -2.26
N LYS A 43 -2.05 16.66 -1.61
CA LYS A 43 -2.19 18.07 -1.24
C LYS A 43 -2.30 18.99 -2.45
N GLU A 44 -1.55 18.73 -3.52
CA GLU A 44 -1.64 19.49 -4.77
C GLU A 44 -3.04 19.43 -5.38
N HIS A 45 -3.70 18.27 -5.29
CA HIS A 45 -5.07 18.08 -5.77
C HIS A 45 -6.14 18.66 -4.81
N ALA A 46 -5.74 19.13 -3.63
CA ALA A 46 -6.64 19.56 -2.56
C ALA A 46 -6.43 21.02 -2.09
N GLN A 47 -5.69 21.84 -2.85
CA GLN A 47 -5.24 23.19 -2.45
C GLN A 47 -6.35 24.13 -1.93
N ASN A 48 -7.61 23.94 -2.37
CA ASN A 48 -8.74 24.80 -2.01
C ASN A 48 -9.71 24.18 -0.98
N HIS A 49 -9.38 23.01 -0.41
CA HIS A 49 -10.27 22.30 0.51
C HIS A 49 -9.95 22.64 1.97
N ARG A 50 -11.00 22.85 2.76
CA ARG A 50 -10.87 23.19 4.20
C ARG A 50 -10.52 21.98 5.08
N GLU A 51 -10.82 20.78 4.61
CA GLU A 51 -10.54 19.53 5.31
C GLU A 51 -9.28 18.89 4.74
N HIS A 52 -8.30 18.62 5.62
CA HIS A 52 -6.99 18.07 5.26
C HIS A 52 -6.79 16.65 5.78
N ARG A 53 -7.87 15.97 6.15
CA ARG A 53 -7.82 14.63 6.73
C ARG A 53 -7.52 13.60 5.64
N ILE A 54 -6.49 12.80 5.90
CA ILE A 54 -6.10 11.68 5.07
C ILE A 54 -6.42 10.41 5.84
N GLU A 55 -7.24 9.55 5.24
CA GLU A 55 -7.45 8.20 5.73
C GLU A 55 -6.44 7.25 5.11
N MET A 56 -5.91 6.32 5.89
CA MET A 56 -4.91 5.35 5.44
C MET A 56 -5.36 3.92 5.67
N TYR A 57 -5.08 3.07 4.68
CA TYR A 57 -5.30 1.64 4.72
C TYR A 57 -3.99 0.94 4.38
N ILE A 58 -3.62 -0.08 5.15
CA ILE A 58 -2.41 -0.87 4.95
C ILE A 58 -2.82 -2.34 4.88
N VAL A 59 -2.51 -3.00 3.76
CA VAL A 59 -2.84 -4.42 3.54
C VAL A 59 -1.65 -5.13 2.91
N GLY A 60 -1.25 -6.27 3.47
CA GLY A 60 -0.16 -7.07 2.90
C GLY A 60 0.75 -7.68 3.94
N GLY A 61 1.81 -8.34 3.48
CA GLY A 61 2.67 -9.10 4.36
C GLY A 61 1.97 -10.32 4.96
N PHE A 62 2.75 -11.18 5.60
CA PHE A 62 2.28 -12.32 6.39
C PHE A 62 3.37 -12.68 7.42
N LEU A 63 3.25 -13.80 8.13
CA LEU A 63 4.34 -14.27 9.01
C LEU A 63 5.43 -14.96 8.18
N ASP A 64 6.19 -14.18 7.42
CA ASP A 64 7.30 -14.69 6.62
C ASP A 64 8.53 -14.98 7.48
N SER A 65 9.26 -16.05 7.16
CA SER A 65 10.40 -16.52 7.95
C SER A 65 11.61 -15.58 7.96
N ARG A 66 11.61 -14.53 7.12
CA ARG A 66 12.68 -13.54 7.01
C ARG A 66 12.33 -12.23 7.72
N ASN A 67 11.14 -12.13 8.32
CA ASN A 67 10.59 -10.92 8.94
C ASN A 67 10.57 -9.70 8.00
N ILE A 68 10.49 -9.92 6.68
CA ILE A 68 10.46 -8.82 5.70
C ILE A 68 9.15 -8.05 5.83
N SER A 69 8.03 -8.75 6.00
CA SER A 69 6.70 -8.16 6.15
C SER A 69 6.65 -7.20 7.35
N GLU A 70 7.25 -7.61 8.47
CA GLU A 70 7.32 -6.78 9.67
C GLU A 70 8.21 -5.55 9.45
N ASP A 71 9.38 -5.73 8.83
CA ASP A 71 10.27 -4.61 8.54
C ASP A 71 9.62 -3.58 7.60
N VAL A 72 9.01 -4.03 6.50
CA VAL A 72 8.27 -3.18 5.57
C VAL A 72 7.15 -2.42 6.29
N PHE A 73 6.34 -3.12 7.11
CA PHE A 73 5.26 -2.49 7.87
C PHE A 73 5.79 -1.43 8.86
N MET A 74 6.88 -1.73 9.57
CA MET A 74 7.50 -0.79 10.51
C MET A 74 8.12 0.42 9.80
N GLN A 75 8.71 0.23 8.63
CA GLN A 75 9.19 1.33 7.78
C GLN A 75 8.03 2.23 7.33
N ILE A 76 6.88 1.65 6.95
CA ILE A 76 5.67 2.39 6.59
C ILE A 76 5.20 3.21 7.79
N LEU A 77 4.99 2.60 8.96
CA LEU A 77 4.52 3.31 10.16
C LEU A 77 5.46 4.46 10.56
N ARG A 78 6.76 4.21 10.59
CA ARG A 78 7.78 5.23 10.92
C ARG A 78 7.84 6.32 9.86
N GLY A 79 7.69 5.97 8.59
CA GLY A 79 7.63 6.92 7.48
C GLY A 79 6.42 7.83 7.62
N THR A 80 5.24 7.25 7.80
CA THR A 80 3.97 7.96 8.00
C THR A 80 4.01 8.87 9.22
N TYR A 81 4.51 8.39 10.38
CA TYR A 81 4.60 9.18 11.61
C TYR A 81 5.48 10.45 11.47
N LYS A 82 6.46 10.44 10.55
CA LYS A 82 7.34 11.58 10.29
C LYS A 82 6.71 12.62 9.36
N LEU A 83 5.58 12.31 8.73
CA LEU A 83 4.90 13.26 7.85
C LEU A 83 4.23 14.34 8.71
N ALA A 84 4.41 15.60 8.34
CA ALA A 84 3.78 16.75 9.02
C ALA A 84 2.31 16.91 8.59
N VAL A 85 1.51 15.85 8.73
CA VAL A 85 0.08 15.77 8.44
C VAL A 85 -0.60 14.79 9.37
N ASP A 86 -1.86 15.07 9.71
CA ASP A 86 -2.70 14.12 10.43
C ASP A 86 -3.20 13.04 9.47
N ILE A 87 -2.92 11.79 9.82
CA ILE A 87 -3.32 10.61 9.04
C ILE A 87 -4.07 9.65 9.96
N ASP A 88 -5.32 9.36 9.61
CA ASP A 88 -6.19 8.44 10.31
C ASP A 88 -6.00 7.03 9.75
N LEU A 89 -5.36 6.14 10.52
CA LEU A 89 -5.21 4.73 10.14
C LEU A 89 -6.54 3.99 10.36
N LEU A 90 -7.26 3.70 9.29
CA LEU A 90 -8.57 3.03 9.34
C LEU A 90 -8.49 1.52 9.26
N CYS A 91 -7.51 0.99 8.52
CA CYS A 91 -7.31 -0.44 8.38
C CYS A 91 -5.82 -0.78 8.35
N ALA A 92 -5.44 -1.77 9.15
CA ALA A 92 -4.14 -2.42 9.09
C ALA A 92 -4.35 -3.94 9.08
N CYS A 93 -4.47 -4.53 7.90
CA CYS A 93 -4.53 -5.98 7.71
C CYS A 93 -3.17 -6.47 7.22
N VAL A 94 -2.22 -6.58 8.15
CA VAL A 94 -0.82 -6.87 7.84
C VAL A 94 -0.21 -7.96 8.72
N CYS A 95 0.90 -8.55 8.27
CA CYS A 95 1.68 -9.53 9.03
C CYS A 95 0.77 -10.65 9.58
N GLN A 96 0.72 -10.84 10.90
CA GLN A 96 -0.13 -11.83 11.56
C GLN A 96 -1.63 -11.69 11.20
N LEU A 97 -2.13 -10.47 11.00
CA LEU A 97 -3.54 -10.24 10.67
C LEU A 97 -3.88 -10.67 9.24
N ASN A 98 -2.88 -10.70 8.36
CA ASN A 98 -3.01 -11.20 7.00
C ASN A 98 -2.44 -12.62 6.84
N ASP A 99 -2.14 -13.34 7.92
CA ASP A 99 -1.49 -14.65 7.85
C ASP A 99 -2.49 -15.82 7.91
N THR A 100 -2.20 -16.89 7.16
CA THR A 100 -2.84 -18.19 7.30
C THR A 100 -1.86 -19.33 7.06
N MET A 101 -2.22 -20.54 7.47
CA MET A 101 -1.42 -21.74 7.29
C MET A 101 -1.98 -22.60 6.17
N LEU A 102 -1.17 -22.85 5.14
CA LEU A 102 -1.46 -23.78 4.06
C LEU A 102 -0.38 -24.87 4.02
N ASN A 103 -0.77 -26.13 4.22
CA ASN A 103 0.15 -27.27 4.23
C ASN A 103 1.34 -27.10 5.20
N GLY A 104 1.07 -26.54 6.39
CA GLY A 104 2.09 -26.28 7.40
C GLY A 104 3.02 -25.10 7.09
N LYS A 105 2.71 -24.28 6.09
CA LYS A 105 3.47 -23.07 5.74
C LYS A 105 2.60 -21.82 5.88
N HIS A 106 3.21 -20.78 6.44
CA HIS A 106 2.62 -19.44 6.49
C HIS A 106 2.47 -18.87 5.07
N VAL A 107 1.31 -18.30 4.77
CA VAL A 107 0.98 -17.64 3.51
C VAL A 107 0.04 -16.45 3.76
N PRO A 108 0.02 -15.42 2.90
CA PRO A 108 -0.96 -14.35 2.99
C PRO A 108 -2.40 -14.84 2.79
N ARG A 109 -3.37 -14.21 3.48
CA ARG A 109 -4.81 -14.36 3.23
C ARG A 109 -5.26 -13.49 2.08
N ILE A 110 -4.79 -12.24 2.05
CA ILE A 110 -5.10 -11.24 1.03
C ILE A 110 -3.83 -10.99 0.23
N TYR A 111 -3.91 -11.24 -1.08
CA TYR A 111 -2.81 -11.06 -2.04
C TYR A 111 -2.94 -9.78 -2.86
N GLY A 112 -4.06 -9.08 -2.78
CA GLY A 112 -4.27 -7.85 -3.51
C GLY A 112 -5.51 -7.09 -3.06
N ILE A 113 -5.57 -5.82 -3.46
CA ILE A 113 -6.71 -4.94 -3.20
C ILE A 113 -7.11 -4.14 -4.44
N GLY A 114 -8.42 -3.97 -4.59
CA GLY A 114 -9.04 -2.99 -5.47
C GLY A 114 -9.49 -1.77 -4.66
N VAL A 115 -9.56 -0.62 -5.32
CA VAL A 115 -10.12 0.61 -4.73
C VAL A 115 -11.20 1.13 -5.67
N VAL A 116 -12.41 1.29 -5.15
CA VAL A 116 -13.50 1.94 -5.87
C VAL A 116 -13.35 3.44 -5.70
N VAL A 117 -12.73 4.11 -6.67
CA VAL A 117 -12.34 5.53 -6.56
C VAL A 117 -13.53 6.45 -6.26
N SER A 118 -14.73 6.13 -6.74
CA SER A 118 -15.92 6.95 -6.49
C SER A 118 -16.41 6.92 -5.03
N SER A 119 -16.08 5.86 -4.27
CA SER A 119 -16.50 5.70 -2.87
C SER A 119 -15.34 5.65 -1.88
N GLY A 120 -14.11 5.47 -2.35
CA GLY A 120 -12.93 5.17 -1.51
C GLY A 120 -12.93 3.75 -0.95
N GLU A 121 -13.90 2.91 -1.32
CA GLU A 121 -14.03 1.55 -0.77
C GLU A 121 -12.88 0.64 -1.18
N VAL A 122 -12.30 -0.05 -0.20
CA VAL A 122 -11.22 -1.02 -0.40
C VAL A 122 -11.78 -2.44 -0.41
N VAL A 123 -11.57 -3.15 -1.52
CA VAL A 123 -12.06 -4.52 -1.71
C VAL A 123 -10.90 -5.50 -1.85
N PRO A 124 -10.92 -6.66 -1.17
CA PRO A 124 -9.91 -7.68 -1.38
C PRO A 124 -10.10 -8.27 -2.79
N VAL A 125 -8.99 -8.53 -3.47
CA VAL A 125 -8.98 -9.24 -4.74
C VAL A 125 -8.04 -10.43 -4.67
N GLN A 126 -8.42 -11.55 -5.30
CA GLN A 126 -7.56 -12.73 -5.34
C GLN A 126 -6.45 -12.58 -6.37
N GLN A 127 -6.79 -12.08 -7.57
CA GLN A 127 -5.85 -11.89 -8.67
C GLN A 127 -6.44 -10.94 -9.71
N PHE A 128 -5.60 -10.16 -10.39
CA PHE A 128 -5.98 -9.47 -11.61
C PHE A 128 -5.46 -10.21 -12.84
N ASN A 129 -6.38 -10.57 -13.75
CA ASN A 129 -6.03 -11.35 -14.95
C ASN A 129 -5.35 -10.53 -16.06
N CYS A 130 -5.22 -9.21 -15.88
CA CYS A 130 -4.68 -8.31 -16.90
C CYS A 130 -4.04 -7.09 -16.24
N GLN A 131 -2.71 -6.91 -16.41
CA GLN A 131 -1.92 -5.81 -15.83
C GLN A 131 -1.30 -4.91 -16.90
N ILE A 132 -2.13 -4.51 -17.86
CA ILE A 132 -1.74 -3.67 -19.00
C ILE A 132 -1.79 -2.17 -18.66
N PRO A 133 -1.13 -1.30 -19.46
CA PRO A 133 -0.20 -1.61 -20.55
C PRO A 133 1.22 -1.92 -20.05
N ASP A 134 2.06 -2.40 -20.97
CA ASP A 134 3.51 -2.54 -20.83
C ASP A 134 3.98 -3.29 -19.58
N GLU A 135 3.22 -4.28 -19.13
CA GLU A 135 3.48 -5.08 -17.93
C GLU A 135 4.95 -5.53 -17.85
N ILE A 136 5.45 -6.11 -18.94
CA ILE A 136 6.82 -6.62 -19.01
C ILE A 136 7.84 -5.50 -18.82
N LEU A 137 7.67 -4.36 -19.50
CA LEU A 137 8.61 -3.24 -19.40
C LEU A 137 8.60 -2.64 -17.99
N ARG A 138 7.42 -2.49 -17.39
CA ARG A 138 7.27 -2.00 -16.01
C ARG A 138 7.92 -2.95 -15.01
N HIS A 139 7.78 -4.27 -15.18
CA HIS A 139 8.46 -5.24 -14.34
C HIS A 139 9.98 -5.19 -14.50
N VAL A 140 10.50 -5.14 -15.73
CA VAL A 140 11.95 -5.07 -15.98
C VAL A 140 12.58 -3.84 -15.33
N ALA A 141 11.92 -2.68 -15.43
CA ALA A 141 12.40 -1.45 -14.81
C ALA A 141 12.58 -1.60 -13.29
N LEU A 142 11.63 -2.26 -12.61
CA LEU A 142 11.72 -2.51 -11.16
C LEU A 142 12.90 -3.42 -10.79
N TYR A 143 13.19 -4.45 -11.60
CA TYR A 143 14.31 -5.36 -11.34
C TYR A 143 15.66 -4.74 -11.70
N SER A 144 15.72 -3.77 -12.63
CA SER A 144 16.98 -3.11 -13.01
C SER A 144 17.49 -2.10 -11.99
N GLU A 145 16.64 -1.59 -11.09
CA GLU A 145 17.06 -0.63 -10.04
C GLU A 145 17.59 -1.31 -8.76
N GLN A 146 17.75 -2.64 -8.76
CA GLN A 146 18.26 -3.41 -7.61
C GLN A 146 19.77 -3.77 -7.71
N GLU A 147 20.50 -3.21 -8.68
CA GLU A 147 21.98 -3.26 -8.79
C GLU A 147 22.65 -1.98 -8.24
#